data_AF-F8J6Y7-F1
#
_entry.id   AF-F8J6Y7-F1
#
_cell.length_a   1.000
_cell.length_b   1.000
_cell.length_c   1.000
_cell.angle_alpha   90.00
_cell.angle_beta   90.00
_cell.angle_gamma   90.00
#
_symmetry.space_group_name_H-M   'P 1'
#
loop_
_entity.id
_entity.type
_entity.pdbx_description
1 polymer ?
#
loop_
_entity_poly.entity_id
_entity_poly.type
_entity_poly.pdbx_seq_one_letter_code
_entity_poly.pdbx_strand_id
1 'polypeptide(L)'
;MKLVCSRLMSGDLETIELKAAIRLACTELIEIHRVEDEELASLFEIIAQAIIDDYNAGHRDTSVLGQHATMKALMFLGRRLH
;
A
#
# COMPACT_ATOMS: atom_id res chain seq x y z
N MET A 1 3.20 -28.47 -26.90
CA MET A 1 2.68 -27.32 -26.13
C MET A 1 2.44 -27.77 -24.70
N LYS A 2 3.23 -27.28 -23.73
CA LYS A 2 3.02 -27.57 -22.30
C LYS A 2 3.11 -26.22 -21.58
N LEU A 3 1.94 -25.65 -21.29
CA LEU A 3 1.80 -24.43 -20.51
C LEU A 3 2.21 -24.73 -19.07
N VAL A 4 3.45 -24.39 -18.74
CA VAL A 4 3.94 -24.26 -17.36
C VAL A 4 4.24 -22.78 -17.16
N CYS A 5 3.19 -21.96 -17.09
CA CYS A 5 3.31 -20.51 -16.87
C CYS A 5 2.32 -19.97 -15.83
N SER A 6 1.58 -20.81 -15.12
CA SER A 6 0.49 -20.33 -14.25
C SER A 6 0.92 -20.00 -12.81
N ARG A 7 2.05 -20.51 -12.31
CA ARG A 7 2.49 -20.29 -10.91
C ARG A 7 3.60 -19.25 -10.73
N LEU A 8 4.44 -19.03 -11.73
CA LEU A 8 5.49 -18.01 -11.66
C LEU A 8 4.93 -16.60 -11.88
N MET A 9 3.82 -16.45 -12.62
CA MET A 9 3.27 -15.13 -12.94
C MET A 9 2.36 -14.54 -11.84
N SER A 10 1.79 -15.34 -10.93
CA SER A 10 0.91 -14.79 -9.90
C SER A 10 1.73 -14.09 -8.81
N GLY A 11 2.74 -14.75 -8.23
CA GLY A 11 3.55 -14.13 -7.16
C GLY A 11 4.28 -12.85 -7.60
N ASP A 12 4.73 -12.78 -8.85
CA ASP A 12 5.35 -11.57 -9.40
C ASP A 12 4.34 -10.44 -9.58
N LEU A 13 3.13 -10.74 -10.06
CA LEU A 13 2.05 -9.76 -10.21
C LEU A 13 1.56 -9.25 -8.86
N GLU A 14 1.34 -10.15 -7.89
CA GLU A 14 0.96 -9.81 -6.51
C GLU A 14 2.02 -8.89 -5.88
N THR A 15 3.31 -9.20 -6.10
CA THR A 15 4.42 -8.37 -5.62
C THR A 15 4.44 -6.98 -6.28
N ILE A 16 4.10 -6.88 -7.56
CA ILE A 16 4.02 -5.60 -8.29
C ILE A 16 2.87 -4.75 -7.77
N GLU A 17 1.69 -5.35 -7.58
CA GLU A 17 0.50 -4.67 -7.04
C GLU A 17 0.76 -4.10 -5.65
N LEU A 18 1.32 -4.90 -4.75
CA LEU A 18 1.66 -4.48 -3.39
C LEU A 18 2.70 -3.35 -3.37
N LYS A 19 3.75 -3.45 -4.20
CA LYS A 19 4.76 -2.39 -4.33
C LYS A 19 4.16 -1.10 -4.88
N ALA A 20 3.24 -1.19 -5.83
CA ALA A 20 2.56 -0.02 -6.39
C ALA A 20 1.68 0.67 -5.34
N ALA A 21 0.92 -0.10 -4.55
CA ALA A 21 0.11 0.43 -3.46
C ALA A 21 0.97 1.13 -2.38
N ILE A 22 2.09 0.52 -1.96
CA ILE A 22 3.02 1.13 -1.00
C ILE A 22 3.57 2.45 -1.55
N ARG A 23 4.01 2.45 -2.81
CA ARG A 23 4.54 3.67 -3.44
C ARG A 23 3.48 4.77 -3.47
N LEU A 24 2.24 4.44 -3.83
CA LEU A 24 1.14 5.41 -3.88
C LEU A 24 0.88 6.02 -2.51
N ALA A 25 0.77 5.19 -1.46
CA ALA A 25 0.55 5.66 -0.10
C ALA A 25 1.68 6.57 0.39
N CYS A 26 2.94 6.15 0.22
CA CYS A 26 4.09 6.97 0.62
C CYS A 26 4.15 8.29 -0.14
N THR A 27 3.93 8.27 -1.46
CA THR A 27 3.91 9.49 -2.28
C THR A 27 2.82 10.45 -1.81
N GLU A 28 1.61 9.95 -1.52
CA GLU A 28 0.51 10.77 -1.03
C GLU A 28 0.81 11.39 0.35
N LEU A 29 1.36 10.60 1.28
CA LEU A 29 1.75 11.08 2.61
C LEU A 29 2.80 12.20 2.53
N ILE A 30 3.80 12.08 1.65
CA ILE A 30 4.86 13.08 1.48
C ILE A 30 4.33 14.30 0.72
N GLU A 31 3.75 14.10 -0.46
CA GLU A 31 3.47 15.20 -1.39
C GLU A 31 2.20 15.97 -1.02
N ILE A 32 1.17 15.26 -0.56
CA ILE A 32 -0.15 15.84 -0.24
C ILE A 32 -0.21 16.19 1.25
N HIS A 33 0.13 15.24 2.12
CA HIS A 33 -0.03 15.42 3.57
C HIS A 33 1.19 15.98 4.30
N ARG A 34 2.29 16.22 3.57
CA ARG A 34 3.53 16.81 4.10
C ARG A 34 4.01 16.08 5.36
N VAL A 35 3.92 14.75 5.35
CA VAL A 35 4.51 13.89 6.39
C VAL A 35 6.02 13.90 6.20
N GLU A 36 6.77 14.14 7.27
CA GLU A 36 8.23 14.18 7.23
C GLU A 36 8.83 12.76 7.15
N ASP A 37 10.05 12.63 6.64
CA ASP A 37 10.69 11.31 6.46
C ASP A 37 10.82 10.53 7.77
N GLU A 38 11.03 11.23 8.89
CA GLU A 38 11.14 10.67 10.23
C GLU A 38 9.79 10.06 10.70
N GLU A 39 8.69 10.79 10.46
CA GLU A 39 7.33 10.30 10.71
C GLU A 39 7.02 9.13 9.77
N LEU A 40 7.36 9.22 8.48
CA LEU A 40 7.08 8.20 7.47
C LEU A 40 7.72 6.85 7.81
N ALA A 41 8.95 6.85 8.35
CA ALA A 41 9.61 5.63 8.80
C ALA A 41 8.80 4.88 9.86
N SER A 42 8.17 5.61 10.79
CA SER A 42 7.30 5.03 11.82
C SER A 42 5.95 4.51 11.29
N LEU A 43 5.54 4.97 10.10
CA LEU A 43 4.28 4.58 9.46
C LEU A 43 4.42 3.39 8.53
N PHE A 44 5.65 2.99 8.16
CA PHE A 44 5.86 1.98 7.14
C PHE A 44 5.20 0.64 7.48
N GLU A 45 5.32 0.17 8.73
CA GLU A 45 4.67 -1.06 9.17
C GLU A 45 3.14 -0.98 9.11
N ILE A 46 2.57 0.19 9.46
CA ILE A 46 1.13 0.44 9.43
C ILE A 46 0.61 0.43 7.98
N ILE A 47 1.34 1.09 7.08
CA ILE A 47 1.02 1.12 5.64
C ILE A 47 1.07 -0.28 5.06
N ALA A 48 2.17 -1.01 5.30
CA ALA A 48 2.34 -2.36 4.77
C ALA A 48 1.26 -3.32 5.29
N GLN A 49 0.95 -3.27 6.60
CA GLN A 49 -0.08 -4.12 7.19
C GLN A 49 -1.46 -3.80 6.63
N ALA A 50 -1.83 -2.52 6.51
CA ALA A 50 -3.12 -2.12 5.95
C ALA A 50 -3.29 -2.62 4.49
N ILE A 51 -2.24 -2.52 3.67
CA ILE A 51 -2.26 -3.00 2.29
C ILE A 51 -2.43 -4.52 2.26
N ILE A 52 -1.69 -5.26 3.09
CA ILE A 52 -1.75 -6.73 3.13
C ILE A 52 -3.13 -7.20 3.60
N ASP A 53 -3.71 -6.56 4.62
CA ASP A 53 -5.03 -6.90 5.15
C ASP A 53 -6.11 -6.73 4.09
N ASP A 54 -6.14 -5.60 3.40
CA ASP A 54 -7.09 -5.35 2.31
C ASP A 54 -6.86 -6.27 1.11
N TYR A 55 -5.59 -6.54 0.78
CA TYR A 55 -5.23 -7.44 -0.30
C TYR A 55 -5.75 -8.86 -0.04
N ASN A 56 -5.60 -9.34 1.21
CA ASN A 56 -6.10 -10.64 1.65
C ASN A 56 -7.63 -10.67 1.76
N ALA A 57 -8.28 -9.52 1.98
CA ALA A 57 -9.74 -9.38 1.91
C ALA A 57 -10.30 -9.41 0.47
N GLY A 58 -9.43 -9.47 -0.54
CA GLY A 58 -9.80 -9.58 -1.95
C GLY A 58 -9.78 -8.26 -2.72
N HIS A 59 -9.34 -7.17 -2.11
CA HIS A 59 -9.13 -5.91 -2.82
C HIS A 59 -7.84 -5.99 -3.64
N ARG A 60 -7.95 -5.83 -4.96
CA ARG A 60 -6.79 -5.87 -5.89
C ARG A 60 -6.47 -4.52 -6.53
N ASP A 61 -7.33 -3.52 -6.35
CA ASP A 61 -7.11 -2.18 -6.89
C ASP A 61 -6.03 -1.46 -6.09
N THR A 62 -4.89 -1.22 -6.71
CA THR A 62 -3.73 -0.59 -6.08
C THR A 62 -3.99 0.83 -5.59
N SER A 63 -4.93 1.56 -6.23
CA SER A 63 -5.33 2.90 -5.81
C SER A 63 -6.13 2.83 -4.52
N VAL A 64 -7.07 1.89 -4.42
CA VAL A 64 -7.86 1.67 -3.21
C VAL A 64 -6.97 1.22 -2.04
N LEU A 65 -6.08 0.26 -2.29
CA LEU A 65 -5.12 -0.23 -1.29
C LEU A 65 -4.22 0.91 -0.78
N GLY A 66 -3.68 1.73 -1.69
CA GLY A 66 -2.83 2.86 -1.33
C GLY A 66 -3.60 3.91 -0.52
N GLN A 67 -4.80 4.31 -0.97
CA GLN A 67 -5.61 5.31 -0.26
C GLN A 67 -6.02 4.86 1.15
N HIS A 68 -6.44 3.61 1.31
CA HIS A 68 -6.81 3.12 2.64
C HIS A 68 -5.60 3.04 3.58
N ALA A 69 -4.43 2.66 3.06
CA ALA A 69 -3.18 2.69 3.81
C ALA A 69 -2.78 4.13 4.20
N THR A 70 -2.90 5.10 3.29
CA THR A 70 -2.73 6.53 3.59
C THR A 70 -3.65 6.95 4.73
N MET A 71 -4.94 6.61 4.66
CA MET A 71 -5.92 6.94 5.71
C MET A 71 -5.53 6.36 7.07
N LYS A 72 -5.10 5.09 7.10
CA LYS A 72 -4.65 4.42 8.33
C LYS A 72 -3.43 5.10 8.92
N ALA A 73 -2.45 5.45 8.10
CA ALA A 73 -1.25 6.15 8.53
C ALA A 73 -1.58 7.54 9.10
N LEU A 74 -2.46 8.31 8.44
CA LEU A 74 -2.89 9.62 8.93
C LEU A 74 -3.64 9.52 10.26
N MET A 75 -4.54 8.54 10.40
CA MET A 75 -5.24 8.29 11.66
C MET A 75 -4.28 7.96 12.80
N PHE A 76 -3.21 7.20 12.53
CA PHE A 76 -2.18 6.90 13.51
C PHE A 76 -1.42 8.15 13.96
N LEU A 77 -1.14 9.08 13.04
CA LEU A 77 -0.58 10.40 13.37
C LEU A 77 -1.59 11.35 14.04
N GLY A 78 -2.85 10.95 14.21
CA GLY A 78 -3.92 11.82 14.72
C GLY A 78 -4.37 12.91 13.73
N ARG A 79 -4.00 12.79 12.44
CA ARG A 79 -4.40 13.71 11.37
C ARG A 79 -5.72 13.23 10.76
N ARG A 80 -6.65 14.15 10.49
CA ARG A 80 -7.89 13.87 9.74
C ARG A 80 -7.73 14.28 8.28
N LEU A 81 -8.28 13.50 7.35
CA LEU A 81 -8.50 13.95 5.99
C LEU A 81 -9.48 15.13 6.02
N HIS A 82 -9.05 16.27 5.48
CA HIS A 82 -9.87 17.45 5.27
C HIS A 82 -10.62 17.37 3.94
#